data_AF-A0A0C9MF33-F1
#
_entry.id   AF-A0A0C9MF33-F1
#
_cell.length_a   1.000
_cell.length_b   1.000
_cell.length_c   1.000
_cell.angle_alpha   90.00
_cell.angle_beta   90.00
_cell.angle_gamma   90.00
#
_symmetry.space_group_name_H-M   'P 1'
#
loop_
_entity.id
_entity.type
_entity.pdbx_description
1 polymer ?
#
loop_
_entity_poly.entity_id
_entity_poly.type
_entity_poly.pdbx_seq_one_letter_code
_entity_poly.pdbx_strand_id
1 'polypeptide(L)'
;MASIANDRAQQIFSHLANASPSLQGKVCIVTGAGSLHGIGRATVVALAKRGPKVIYATDLTLENLEALAKEIKDTYKVECIPRAVDAASPSAVESVIDDAVAKYGRLDVFFANAGIATGDRLQDEDAESFMNVMRINALSAFLACKHAGAAMLKLGGGKEITGGSIICTASVAGIRSGAGSPEYSASKAAVINLCQTSAFQYGGTNVRVNAICPGLIETGMTKGTFDYARQKGSAHKIGQLNPTKRYGVASEIAHVVAFIASDEASYLNGQAIAVDGGLSASHPIVPGRFH
;
A
#
# COMPACT_ATOMS: atom_id res chain seq x y z
N MET A 1 30.32 -31.47 3.30
CA MET A 1 30.33 -30.23 2.47
C MET A 1 29.63 -30.42 1.12
N ALA A 2 29.83 -31.54 0.40
CA ALA A 2 29.16 -31.79 -0.88
C ALA A 2 27.62 -31.92 -0.80
N SER A 3 27.05 -32.45 0.30
CA SER A 3 25.59 -32.56 0.46
C SER A 3 24.91 -31.20 0.69
N ILE A 4 25.51 -30.32 1.50
CA ILE A 4 25.00 -28.97 1.79
C ILE A 4 25.02 -28.08 0.54
N ALA A 5 26.04 -28.22 -0.30
CA ALA A 5 26.09 -27.51 -1.58
C ALA A 5 24.99 -27.98 -2.56
N ASN A 6 24.65 -29.28 -2.51
CA ASN A 6 23.58 -29.87 -3.32
C ASN A 6 22.19 -29.38 -2.85
N ASP A 7 21.98 -29.28 -1.53
CA ASP A 7 20.73 -28.74 -0.95
C ASP A 7 20.53 -27.26 -1.30
N ARG A 8 21.59 -26.45 -1.28
CA ARG A 8 21.49 -25.02 -1.63
C ARG A 8 21.18 -24.80 -3.11
N ALA A 9 21.79 -25.59 -4.00
CA ALA A 9 21.48 -25.54 -5.42
C ALA A 9 20.02 -25.92 -5.70
N GLN A 10 19.51 -26.96 -5.04
CA GLN A 10 18.10 -27.38 -5.16
C GLN A 10 17.13 -26.31 -4.67
N GLN A 11 17.42 -25.63 -3.54
CA GLN A 11 16.62 -24.50 -3.07
C GLN A 11 16.57 -23.36 -4.09
N ILE A 12 17.70 -23.04 -4.73
CA ILE A 12 17.77 -22.00 -5.76
C ILE A 12 16.95 -22.41 -6.98
N PHE A 13 17.09 -23.64 -7.47
CA PHE A 13 16.31 -24.11 -8.62
C PHE A 13 14.81 -24.15 -8.33
N SER A 14 14.41 -24.59 -7.13
CA SER A 14 13.02 -24.52 -6.69
C SER A 14 12.51 -23.07 -6.66
N HIS A 15 13.29 -22.12 -6.14
CA HIS A 15 12.90 -20.72 -6.11
C HIS A 15 12.76 -20.13 -7.52
N LEU A 16 13.71 -20.41 -8.42
CA LEU A 16 13.66 -19.96 -9.81
C LEU A 16 12.45 -20.52 -10.58
N ALA A 17 12.01 -21.73 -10.24
CA ALA A 17 10.85 -22.36 -10.86
C ALA A 17 9.51 -21.85 -10.29
N ASN A 18 9.49 -21.45 -9.00
CA ASN A 18 8.25 -21.20 -8.26
C ASN A 18 7.97 -19.71 -7.97
N ALA A 19 8.98 -18.84 -7.97
CA ALA A 19 8.76 -17.41 -7.78
C ALA A 19 7.97 -16.84 -8.96
N SER A 20 6.77 -16.34 -8.68
CA SER A 20 5.83 -15.91 -9.72
C SER A 20 5.17 -14.58 -9.36
N PRO A 21 4.89 -13.72 -10.37
CA PRO A 21 4.02 -12.55 -10.16
C PRO A 21 2.58 -12.94 -9.86
N SER A 22 2.18 -14.20 -10.08
CA SER A 22 0.84 -14.71 -9.88
C SER A 22 0.35 -14.56 -8.44
N LEU A 23 -0.93 -14.25 -8.30
CA LEU A 23 -1.66 -14.26 -7.03
C LEU A 23 -2.71 -15.38 -7.02
N GLN A 24 -2.64 -16.36 -7.93
CA GLN A 24 -3.61 -17.44 -8.01
C GLN A 24 -3.87 -18.09 -6.65
N GLY A 25 -5.15 -18.20 -6.29
CA GLY A 25 -5.57 -18.77 -5.00
C GLY A 25 -5.45 -17.82 -3.80
N LYS A 26 -4.79 -16.66 -3.92
CA LYS A 26 -4.58 -15.71 -2.83
C LYS A 26 -5.82 -14.84 -2.58
N VAL A 27 -6.04 -14.50 -1.32
CA VAL A 27 -7.12 -13.63 -0.82
C VAL A 27 -6.52 -12.26 -0.49
N CYS A 28 -7.04 -11.20 -1.11
CA CYS A 28 -6.52 -9.84 -1.00
C CYS A 28 -7.54 -8.88 -0.39
N ILE A 29 -7.09 -7.96 0.46
CA ILE A 29 -7.89 -6.84 0.98
C ILE A 29 -7.18 -5.52 0.63
N VAL A 30 -7.93 -4.53 0.13
CA VAL A 30 -7.43 -3.19 -0.20
C VAL A 30 -8.34 -2.14 0.44
N THR A 31 -7.77 -1.19 1.20
CA THR A 31 -8.51 -0.05 1.77
C THR A 31 -8.31 1.24 0.96
N GLY A 32 -9.30 2.14 0.98
CA GLY A 32 -9.27 3.39 0.21
C GLY A 32 -9.37 3.18 -1.31
N ALA A 33 -10.23 2.24 -1.75
CA ALA A 33 -10.38 1.85 -3.16
C ALA A 33 -11.46 2.62 -3.95
N GLY A 34 -12.26 3.47 -3.29
CA GLY A 34 -13.41 4.18 -3.88
C GLY A 34 -13.03 5.43 -4.68
N SER A 35 -11.85 6.00 -4.47
CA SER A 35 -11.41 7.15 -5.27
C SER A 35 -11.11 6.75 -6.72
N LEU A 36 -11.80 7.39 -7.69
CA LEU A 36 -11.67 7.09 -9.13
C LEU A 36 -10.23 7.21 -9.67
N HIS A 37 -9.43 8.11 -9.10
CA HIS A 37 -8.03 8.34 -9.46
C HIS A 37 -7.07 7.88 -8.36
N GLY A 38 -7.55 7.10 -7.37
CA GLY A 38 -6.80 6.73 -6.18
C GLY A 38 -5.85 5.55 -6.41
N ILE A 39 -4.82 5.50 -5.56
CA ILE A 39 -3.85 4.38 -5.50
C ILE A 39 -4.55 3.06 -5.16
N GLY A 40 -5.54 3.07 -4.26
CA GLY A 40 -6.30 1.87 -3.88
C GLY A 40 -7.04 1.26 -5.07
N ARG A 41 -7.77 2.07 -5.85
CA ARG A 41 -8.46 1.61 -7.08
C ARG A 41 -7.47 1.02 -8.08
N ALA A 42 -6.40 1.75 -8.36
CA ALA A 42 -5.36 1.29 -9.28
C ALA A 42 -4.72 -0.04 -8.80
N THR A 43 -4.59 -0.21 -7.49
CA THR A 43 -4.05 -1.44 -6.88
C THR A 43 -5.02 -2.61 -7.03
N VAL A 44 -6.33 -2.41 -6.82
CA VAL A 44 -7.33 -3.45 -7.08
C VAL A 44 -7.22 -3.96 -8.52
N VAL A 45 -7.10 -3.06 -9.50
CA VAL A 45 -6.90 -3.41 -10.92
C VAL A 45 -5.56 -4.15 -11.14
N ALA A 46 -4.46 -3.67 -10.55
CA ALA A 46 -3.15 -4.29 -10.68
C ALA A 46 -3.08 -5.70 -10.05
N LEU A 47 -3.74 -5.92 -8.91
CA LEU A 47 -3.87 -7.24 -8.30
C LEU A 47 -4.75 -8.14 -9.14
N ALA A 48 -5.89 -7.67 -9.67
CA ALA A 48 -6.78 -8.46 -10.51
C ALA A 48 -6.08 -9.02 -11.76
N LYS A 49 -5.17 -8.26 -12.37
CA LYS A 49 -4.32 -8.73 -13.48
C LYS A 49 -3.43 -9.93 -13.14
N ARG A 50 -3.18 -10.18 -11.85
CA ARG A 50 -2.38 -11.31 -11.33
C ARG A 50 -3.25 -12.50 -10.89
N GLY A 51 -4.57 -12.44 -11.09
CA GLY A 51 -5.50 -13.56 -10.91
C GLY A 51 -5.74 -14.04 -9.47
N PRO A 52 -5.87 -13.17 -8.44
CA PRO A 52 -6.22 -13.62 -7.10
C PRO A 52 -7.56 -14.34 -7.07
N LYS A 53 -7.76 -15.16 -6.04
CA LYS A 53 -9.04 -15.86 -5.83
C LYS A 53 -10.17 -14.85 -5.60
N VAL A 54 -9.90 -13.84 -4.78
CA VAL A 54 -10.83 -12.77 -4.43
C VAL A 54 -10.08 -11.51 -4.02
N ILE A 55 -10.67 -10.35 -4.30
CA ILE A 55 -10.24 -9.04 -3.79
C ILE A 55 -11.39 -8.40 -3.03
N TYR A 56 -11.17 -8.07 -1.76
CA TYR A 56 -12.03 -7.16 -1.01
C TYR A 56 -11.60 -5.73 -1.29
N ALA A 57 -12.40 -5.00 -2.05
CA ALA A 57 -12.20 -3.57 -2.29
C ALA A 57 -13.02 -2.78 -1.27
N THR A 58 -12.33 -2.00 -0.43
CA THR A 58 -12.98 -1.33 0.70
C THR A 58 -12.69 0.17 0.72
N ASP A 59 -13.64 0.93 1.23
CA ASP A 59 -13.53 2.37 1.49
C ASP A 59 -14.56 2.77 2.56
N LEU A 60 -14.55 4.02 3.04
CA LEU A 60 -15.48 4.49 4.06
C LEU A 60 -16.95 4.34 3.63
N THR A 61 -17.23 4.50 2.33
CA THR A 61 -18.56 4.35 1.72
C THR A 61 -18.50 3.35 0.58
N LEU A 62 -19.66 2.89 0.09
CA LEU A 62 -19.76 2.03 -1.10
C LEU A 62 -19.59 2.80 -2.42
N GLU A 63 -19.39 4.12 -2.37
CA GLU A 63 -19.30 4.96 -3.55
C GLU A 63 -18.20 4.47 -4.50
N ASN A 64 -18.55 4.26 -5.77
CA ASN A 64 -17.71 3.70 -6.84
C ASN A 64 -17.22 2.26 -6.64
N LEU A 65 -17.35 1.65 -5.46
CA LEU A 65 -16.84 0.31 -5.18
C LEU A 65 -17.61 -0.78 -5.92
N GLU A 66 -18.93 -0.65 -6.04
CA GLU A 66 -19.75 -1.64 -6.77
C GLU A 66 -19.44 -1.64 -8.27
N ALA A 67 -19.26 -0.45 -8.84
CA ALA A 67 -18.84 -0.29 -10.23
C ALA A 67 -17.44 -0.89 -10.47
N LEU A 68 -16.50 -0.62 -9.56
CA LEU A 68 -15.17 -1.24 -9.59
C LEU A 68 -15.27 -2.77 -9.50
N ALA A 69 -16.05 -3.30 -8.56
CA ALA A 69 -16.20 -4.74 -8.39
C ALA A 69 -16.76 -5.43 -9.65
N LYS A 70 -17.75 -4.80 -10.29
CA LYS A 70 -18.30 -5.26 -11.56
C LYS A 70 -17.24 -5.23 -12.68
N GLU A 71 -16.50 -4.12 -12.80
CA GLU A 71 -15.39 -3.98 -13.76
C GLU A 71 -14.37 -5.11 -13.59
N ILE A 72 -13.94 -5.37 -12.35
CA ILE A 72 -12.95 -6.42 -12.06
C ILE A 72 -13.45 -7.81 -12.47
N LYS A 73 -14.70 -8.13 -12.13
CA LYS A 73 -15.33 -9.40 -12.49
C LYS A 73 -15.46 -9.57 -14.00
N ASP A 74 -15.92 -8.54 -14.70
CA ASP A 74 -16.19 -8.62 -16.13
C ASP A 74 -14.91 -8.68 -16.96
N THR A 75 -13.91 -7.85 -16.62
CA THR A 75 -12.66 -7.72 -17.38
C THR A 75 -11.63 -8.79 -17.02
N TYR A 76 -11.39 -9.06 -15.73
CA TYR A 76 -10.30 -9.93 -15.29
C TYR A 76 -10.76 -11.32 -14.84
N LYS A 77 -12.08 -11.56 -14.77
CA LYS A 77 -12.67 -12.81 -14.28
C LYS A 77 -12.26 -13.15 -12.84
N VAL A 78 -11.99 -12.11 -12.05
CA VAL A 78 -11.63 -12.19 -10.63
C VAL A 78 -12.83 -11.79 -9.79
N GLU A 79 -13.10 -12.53 -8.70
CA GLU A 79 -14.12 -12.12 -7.73
C GLU A 79 -13.66 -10.85 -7.00
N CYS A 80 -14.49 -9.81 -7.00
CA CYS A 80 -14.23 -8.57 -6.27
C CYS A 80 -15.44 -8.25 -5.40
N ILE A 81 -15.21 -8.08 -4.10
CA ILE A 81 -16.25 -7.86 -3.10
C ILE A 81 -16.13 -6.42 -2.59
N PRO A 82 -17.11 -5.54 -2.89
CA PRO A 82 -17.13 -4.19 -2.34
C PRO A 82 -17.61 -4.20 -0.88
N ARG A 83 -16.93 -3.47 0.02
CA ARG A 83 -17.35 -3.31 1.42
C ARG A 83 -17.13 -1.88 1.91
N ALA A 84 -18.13 -1.30 2.55
CA ALA A 84 -17.94 -0.10 3.36
C ALA A 84 -17.22 -0.49 4.67
N VAL A 85 -16.05 0.09 4.90
CA VAL A 85 -15.17 -0.17 6.05
C VAL A 85 -14.47 1.14 6.43
N ASP A 86 -14.71 1.67 7.63
CA ASP A 86 -13.78 2.64 8.22
C ASP A 86 -12.50 1.89 8.59
N ALA A 87 -11.42 2.16 7.87
CA ALA A 87 -10.12 1.53 8.08
C ALA A 87 -9.53 1.85 9.47
N ALA A 88 -10.02 2.87 10.16
CA ALA A 88 -9.62 3.22 11.52
C ALA A 88 -10.59 2.72 12.60
N SER A 89 -11.58 1.90 12.23
CA SER A 89 -12.46 1.20 13.17
C SER A 89 -11.99 -0.23 13.41
N PRO A 90 -11.59 -0.59 14.65
CA PRO A 90 -11.11 -1.94 14.96
C PRO A 90 -12.10 -3.04 14.57
N SER A 91 -13.38 -2.87 14.90
CA SER A 91 -14.42 -3.87 14.62
C SER A 91 -14.72 -4.00 13.12
N ALA A 92 -14.65 -2.89 12.36
CA ALA A 92 -14.88 -2.93 10.92
C ALA A 92 -13.73 -3.65 10.18
N VAL A 93 -12.49 -3.38 10.57
CA VAL A 93 -11.30 -4.05 10.03
C VAL A 93 -11.30 -5.54 10.37
N GLU A 94 -11.61 -5.89 11.62
CA GLU A 94 -11.76 -7.29 12.04
C GLU A 94 -12.87 -8.00 11.25
N SER A 95 -14.03 -7.37 11.07
CA SER A 95 -15.17 -7.95 10.34
C SER A 95 -14.84 -8.31 8.89
N VAL A 96 -14.12 -7.45 8.15
CA VAL A 96 -13.77 -7.78 6.75
C VAL A 96 -12.71 -8.88 6.67
N ILE A 97 -11.78 -8.94 7.63
CA ILE A 97 -10.79 -10.01 7.73
C ILE A 97 -11.46 -11.34 8.10
N ASP A 98 -12.39 -11.32 9.06
CA ASP A 98 -13.12 -12.51 9.48
C ASP A 98 -14.00 -13.06 8.37
N ASP A 99 -14.64 -12.21 7.57
CA ASP A 99 -15.39 -12.66 6.38
C ASP A 99 -14.47 -13.38 5.38
N ALA A 100 -13.26 -12.85 5.16
CA ALA A 100 -12.27 -13.46 4.27
C ALA A 100 -11.80 -14.82 4.79
N VAL A 101 -11.46 -14.91 6.09
CA VAL A 101 -11.03 -16.15 6.73
C VAL A 101 -12.17 -17.18 6.77
N ALA A 102 -13.40 -16.77 7.07
CA ALA A 102 -14.55 -17.68 7.14
C ALA A 102 -14.90 -18.27 5.77
N LYS A 103 -14.88 -17.46 4.70
CA LYS A 103 -15.26 -17.91 3.35
C LYS A 103 -14.16 -18.67 2.62
N TYR A 104 -12.91 -18.22 2.78
CA TYR A 104 -11.80 -18.71 1.97
C TYR A 104 -10.74 -19.46 2.79
N GLY A 105 -10.87 -19.48 4.11
CA GLY A 105 -9.95 -20.18 5.02
C GLY A 105 -8.57 -19.53 5.16
N ARG A 106 -8.35 -18.34 4.57
CA ARG A 106 -7.04 -17.68 4.51
C ARG A 106 -7.13 -16.18 4.26
N LEU A 107 -6.05 -15.49 4.59
CA LEU A 107 -5.71 -14.15 4.12
C LEU A 107 -4.25 -14.15 3.66
N ASP A 108 -3.94 -13.46 2.56
CA ASP A 108 -2.60 -13.48 1.95
C ASP A 108 -2.04 -12.07 1.72
N VAL A 109 -2.88 -11.12 1.33
CA VAL A 109 -2.46 -9.74 1.03
C VAL A 109 -3.37 -8.74 1.74
N PHE A 110 -2.80 -7.78 2.45
CA PHE A 110 -3.54 -6.62 2.97
C PHE A 110 -2.81 -5.34 2.57
N PHE A 111 -3.44 -4.52 1.73
CA PHE A 111 -2.95 -3.19 1.40
C PHE A 111 -3.72 -2.12 2.20
N ALA A 112 -3.11 -1.66 3.29
CA ALA A 112 -3.61 -0.60 4.15
C ALA A 112 -3.29 0.76 3.52
N ASN A 113 -4.19 1.22 2.67
CA ASN A 113 -3.98 2.40 1.82
C ASN A 113 -4.82 3.63 2.18
N ALA A 114 -5.93 3.45 2.91
CA ALA A 114 -6.75 4.57 3.38
C ALA A 114 -5.89 5.64 4.08
N GLY A 115 -6.18 6.91 3.77
CA GLY A 115 -5.47 8.02 4.37
C GLY A 115 -6.02 9.38 3.95
N ILE A 116 -5.76 10.39 4.77
CA ILE A 116 -6.17 11.79 4.57
C ILE A 116 -5.00 12.74 4.88
N ALA A 117 -5.14 13.99 4.45
CA ALA A 117 -4.30 15.13 4.79
C ALA A 117 -5.17 16.38 4.86
N THR A 118 -4.85 17.36 5.71
CA THR A 118 -5.56 18.65 5.76
C THR A 118 -4.91 19.69 4.83
N GLY A 119 -3.57 19.68 4.78
CA GLY A 119 -2.80 20.69 4.07
C GLY A 119 -2.56 21.96 4.87
N ASP A 120 -2.92 21.97 6.15
CA ASP A 120 -2.77 23.13 7.02
C ASP A 120 -1.30 23.41 7.37
N ARG A 121 -1.05 24.66 7.74
CA ARG A 121 0.25 25.10 8.23
C ARG A 121 0.34 24.85 9.73
N LEU A 122 1.57 24.75 10.23
CA LEU A 122 1.82 24.40 11.63
C LEU A 122 1.08 25.29 12.65
N GLN A 123 0.97 26.60 12.41
CA GLN A 123 0.27 27.51 13.33
C GLN A 123 -1.25 27.45 13.23
N ASP A 124 -1.78 26.85 12.15
CA ASP A 124 -3.21 26.76 11.84
C ASP A 124 -3.77 25.36 12.15
N GLU A 125 -2.90 24.37 12.39
CA GLU A 125 -3.26 23.00 12.74
C GLU A 125 -3.60 22.89 14.24
N ASP A 126 -4.81 22.41 14.53
CA ASP A 126 -5.24 22.14 15.90
C ASP A 126 -5.03 20.67 16.31
N ALA A 127 -5.12 20.40 17.61
CA ALA A 127 -4.89 19.07 18.16
C ALA A 127 -5.96 18.04 17.74
N GLU A 128 -7.20 18.47 17.50
CA GLU A 128 -8.30 17.57 17.13
C GLU A 128 -8.11 17.06 15.69
N SER A 129 -7.84 17.99 14.77
CA SER A 129 -7.47 17.70 13.39
C SER A 129 -6.23 16.81 13.32
N PHE A 130 -5.17 17.15 14.06
CA PHE A 130 -3.94 16.36 14.11
C PHE A 130 -4.23 14.91 14.53
N MET A 131 -5.02 14.74 15.60
CA MET A 131 -5.37 13.42 16.12
C MET A 131 -6.30 12.66 15.19
N ASN A 132 -7.18 13.33 14.45
CA ASN A 132 -8.00 12.68 13.42
C ASN A 132 -7.15 12.16 12.26
N VAL A 133 -6.14 12.91 11.80
CA VAL A 133 -5.21 12.42 10.78
C VAL A 133 -4.38 11.25 11.31
N MET A 134 -3.88 11.30 12.55
CA MET A 134 -3.20 10.16 13.17
C MET A 134 -4.11 8.92 13.26
N ARG A 135 -5.37 9.10 13.64
CA ARG A 135 -6.38 8.02 13.70
C ARG A 135 -6.58 7.39 12.32
N ILE A 136 -6.73 8.17 11.27
CA ILE A 136 -7.01 7.63 9.94
C ILE A 136 -5.74 7.05 9.28
N ASN A 137 -4.60 7.71 9.41
CA ASN A 137 -3.38 7.30 8.69
C ASN A 137 -2.56 6.24 9.44
N ALA A 138 -2.33 6.42 10.75
CA ALA A 138 -1.42 5.57 11.52
C ALA A 138 -2.16 4.42 12.23
N LEU A 139 -3.29 4.71 12.90
CA LEU A 139 -4.05 3.65 13.57
C LEU A 139 -4.63 2.64 12.56
N SER A 140 -5.08 3.07 11.38
CA SER A 140 -5.56 2.12 10.36
C SER A 140 -4.46 1.13 9.90
N ALA A 141 -3.23 1.61 9.71
CA ALA A 141 -2.08 0.76 9.39
C ALA A 141 -1.74 -0.20 10.54
N PHE A 142 -1.85 0.25 11.79
CA PHE A 142 -1.69 -0.60 12.96
C PHE A 142 -2.74 -1.71 13.01
N LEU A 143 -4.02 -1.37 12.80
CA LEU A 143 -5.09 -2.36 12.80
C LEU A 143 -4.89 -3.40 11.69
N ALA A 144 -4.45 -2.98 10.50
CA ALA A 144 -4.06 -3.90 9.44
C ALA A 144 -2.91 -4.81 9.88
N CYS A 145 -1.80 -4.26 10.40
CA CYS A 145 -0.65 -5.05 10.85
C CYS A 145 -1.05 -6.08 11.94
N LYS A 146 -1.88 -5.67 12.89
CA LYS A 146 -2.35 -6.52 14.00
C LYS A 146 -3.28 -7.63 13.53
N HIS A 147 -4.40 -7.27 12.90
CA HIS A 147 -5.46 -8.23 12.61
C HIS A 147 -5.16 -9.06 11.35
N ALA A 148 -4.60 -8.44 10.31
CA ALA A 148 -4.25 -9.18 9.09
C ALA A 148 -3.07 -10.13 9.36
N GLY A 149 -2.08 -9.69 10.13
CA GLY A 149 -0.96 -10.55 10.51
C GLY A 149 -1.44 -11.77 11.31
N ALA A 150 -2.30 -11.59 12.32
CA ALA A 150 -2.90 -12.70 13.05
C ALA A 150 -3.69 -13.67 12.14
N ALA A 151 -4.43 -13.16 11.16
CA ALA A 151 -5.13 -14.00 10.17
C ALA A 151 -4.17 -14.74 9.23
N MET A 152 -3.05 -14.12 8.85
CA MET A 152 -2.03 -14.70 7.97
C MET A 152 -1.25 -15.85 8.63
N LEU A 153 -1.25 -15.93 9.96
CA LEU A 153 -0.71 -17.05 10.74
C LEU A 153 -1.60 -18.30 10.75
N LYS A 154 -2.86 -18.18 10.32
CA LYS A 154 -3.76 -19.35 10.23
C LYS A 154 -3.43 -20.17 8.98
N LEU A 155 -3.45 -21.49 9.15
CA LEU A 155 -3.41 -22.46 8.05
C LEU A 155 -4.84 -22.76 7.59
N GLY A 156 -5.01 -23.15 6.33
CA GLY A 156 -6.33 -23.36 5.73
C GLY A 156 -6.43 -22.77 4.31
N GLY A 157 -7.53 -23.04 3.60
CA GLY A 157 -7.74 -22.50 2.25
C GLY A 157 -6.66 -22.88 1.23
N GLY A 158 -6.00 -24.02 1.40
CA GLY A 158 -4.85 -24.45 0.59
C GLY A 158 -3.51 -23.81 0.97
N LYS A 159 -3.40 -23.25 2.19
CA LYS A 159 -2.16 -22.69 2.73
C LYS A 159 -1.49 -23.69 3.67
N GLU A 160 -0.32 -24.19 3.29
CA GLU A 160 0.44 -25.21 4.04
C GLU A 160 1.44 -24.61 5.03
N ILE A 161 1.89 -23.37 4.77
CA ILE A 161 2.79 -22.61 5.63
C ILE A 161 2.15 -21.27 6.01
N THR A 162 2.49 -20.75 7.19
CA THR A 162 2.14 -19.38 7.54
C THR A 162 2.79 -18.40 6.58
N GLY A 163 2.19 -17.21 6.41
CA GLY A 163 2.82 -16.13 5.65
C GLY A 163 1.86 -15.15 5.02
N GLY A 164 2.37 -14.10 4.39
CA GLY A 164 1.54 -13.11 3.71
C GLY A 164 2.27 -11.80 3.52
N SER A 165 1.60 -10.84 2.90
CA SER A 165 2.16 -9.52 2.59
C SER A 165 1.22 -8.43 3.07
N ILE A 166 1.68 -7.65 4.04
CA ILE A 166 1.03 -6.44 4.53
C ILE A 166 1.80 -5.25 3.95
N ILE A 167 1.09 -4.41 3.21
CA ILE A 167 1.64 -3.19 2.62
C ILE A 167 0.89 -2.02 3.22
N CYS A 168 1.61 -1.04 3.75
CA CYS A 168 1.01 0.18 4.29
C CYS A 168 1.41 1.39 3.45
N THR A 169 0.44 2.23 3.08
CA THR A 169 0.72 3.50 2.39
C THR A 169 1.27 4.52 3.37
N ALA A 170 2.58 4.72 3.33
CA ALA A 170 3.28 5.83 3.97
C ALA A 170 3.31 7.05 3.01
N SER A 171 4.43 7.75 2.94
CA SER A 171 4.71 8.85 2.00
C SER A 171 6.18 9.21 2.07
N VAL A 172 6.73 9.83 1.03
CA VAL A 172 8.04 10.52 1.14
C VAL A 172 8.03 11.60 2.23
N ALA A 173 6.86 12.16 2.59
CA ALA A 173 6.68 13.05 3.73
C ALA A 173 7.01 12.40 5.08
N GLY A 174 6.90 11.08 5.17
CA GLY A 174 7.33 10.32 6.34
C GLY A 174 8.84 10.03 6.36
N ILE A 175 9.52 10.12 5.20
CA ILE A 175 10.97 9.93 5.08
C ILE A 175 11.70 11.25 5.36
N ARG A 176 11.22 12.35 4.77
CA ARG A 176 11.79 13.69 4.90
C ARG A 176 10.68 14.75 4.94
N SER A 177 10.93 15.84 5.66
CA SER A 177 10.04 17.00 5.69
C SER A 177 9.86 17.66 4.32
N GLY A 178 8.77 18.40 4.13
CA GLY A 178 8.55 19.25 2.95
C GLY A 178 7.67 18.64 1.85
N ALA A 179 7.09 17.45 2.11
CA ALA A 179 6.17 16.77 1.18
C ALA A 179 4.75 16.58 1.74
N GLY A 180 4.43 17.22 2.88
CA GLY A 180 3.10 17.18 3.49
C GLY A 180 3.00 18.15 4.67
N SER A 181 1.77 18.35 5.15
CA SER A 181 1.45 19.08 6.38
C SER A 181 1.99 18.33 7.63
N PRO A 182 2.11 19.00 8.79
CA PRO A 182 2.78 18.43 9.97
C PRO A 182 2.19 17.10 10.45
N GLU A 183 0.86 17.02 10.56
CA GLU A 183 0.06 15.86 10.96
C GLU A 183 0.15 14.72 9.93
N TYR A 184 0.12 15.05 8.64
CA TYR A 184 0.34 14.07 7.58
C TYR A 184 1.75 13.48 7.66
N SER A 185 2.77 14.33 7.77
CA SER A 185 4.17 13.90 7.82
C SER A 185 4.44 13.04 9.06
N ALA A 186 3.95 13.46 10.23
CA ALA A 186 4.07 12.71 11.48
C ALA A 186 3.37 11.34 11.37
N SER A 187 2.14 11.30 10.86
CA SER A 187 1.41 10.04 10.71
C SER A 187 2.07 9.08 9.72
N LYS A 188 2.62 9.57 8.60
CA LYS A 188 3.32 8.73 7.62
C LYS A 188 4.69 8.26 8.13
N ALA A 189 5.39 9.03 8.95
CA ALA A 189 6.59 8.58 9.66
C ALA A 189 6.26 7.46 10.66
N ALA A 190 5.15 7.58 11.40
CA ALA A 190 4.67 6.53 12.29
C ALA A 190 4.37 5.22 11.54
N VAL A 191 3.75 5.30 10.35
CA VAL A 191 3.50 4.11 9.49
C VAL A 191 4.81 3.42 9.08
N ILE A 192 5.84 4.18 8.70
CA ILE A 192 7.16 3.61 8.33
C ILE A 192 7.74 2.80 9.48
N ASN A 193 7.81 3.39 10.67
CA ASN A 193 8.39 2.71 11.83
C ASN A 193 7.53 1.52 12.30
N LEU A 194 6.21 1.65 12.21
CA LEU A 194 5.28 0.56 12.49
C LEU A 194 5.52 -0.65 11.57
N CYS A 195 5.75 -0.44 10.26
CA CYS A 195 6.06 -1.52 9.35
C CYS A 195 7.37 -2.24 9.72
N GLN A 196 8.41 -1.48 10.06
CA GLN A 196 9.71 -2.02 10.50
C GLN A 196 9.56 -2.86 11.78
N THR A 197 8.85 -2.32 12.76
CA THR A 197 8.59 -3.00 14.04
C THR A 197 7.78 -4.27 13.83
N SER A 198 6.71 -4.21 13.01
CA SER A 198 5.85 -5.36 12.74
C SER A 198 6.60 -6.45 11.97
N ALA A 199 7.43 -6.09 10.99
CA ALA A 199 8.26 -7.03 10.25
C ALA A 199 9.18 -7.83 11.18
N PHE A 200 9.77 -7.18 12.18
CA PHE A 200 10.59 -7.83 13.20
C PHE A 200 9.75 -8.74 14.11
N GLN A 201 8.59 -8.26 14.58
CA GLN A 201 7.72 -9.05 15.47
C GLN A 201 7.11 -10.29 14.80
N TYR A 202 6.93 -10.28 13.48
CA TYR A 202 6.48 -11.43 12.70
C TYR A 202 7.63 -12.35 12.24
N GLY A 203 8.83 -12.22 12.81
CA GLY A 203 9.99 -13.06 12.50
C GLY A 203 9.68 -14.57 12.55
N GLY A 204 10.11 -15.30 11.53
CA GLY A 204 9.90 -16.76 11.43
C GLY A 204 8.50 -17.20 10.94
N THR A 205 7.61 -16.27 10.61
CA THR A 205 6.22 -16.59 10.21
C THR A 205 5.92 -16.44 8.72
N ASN A 206 6.92 -16.03 7.92
CA ASN A 206 6.78 -15.61 6.50
C ASN A 206 5.77 -14.47 6.25
N VAL A 207 5.27 -13.81 7.30
CA VAL A 207 4.49 -12.57 7.15
C VAL A 207 5.46 -11.43 6.95
N ARG A 208 5.30 -10.72 5.83
CA ARG A 208 6.11 -9.57 5.46
C ARG A 208 5.32 -8.29 5.65
N VAL A 209 5.95 -7.26 6.18
CA VAL A 209 5.34 -5.94 6.38
C VAL A 209 6.25 -4.89 5.77
N ASN A 210 5.74 -4.13 4.80
CA ASN A 210 6.50 -3.08 4.12
C ASN A 210 5.67 -1.80 4.00
N ALA A 211 6.37 -0.66 4.00
CA ALA A 211 5.78 0.64 3.71
C ALA A 211 6.07 1.04 2.25
N ILE A 212 5.03 1.46 1.53
CA ILE A 212 5.20 2.14 0.24
C ILE A 212 5.16 3.65 0.49
N CYS A 213 6.11 4.39 -0.09
CA CYS A 213 6.28 5.82 0.13
C CYS A 213 6.10 6.58 -1.20
N PRO A 214 4.86 6.85 -1.62
CA PRO A 214 4.61 7.64 -2.83
C PRO A 214 5.18 9.06 -2.73
N GLY A 215 5.64 9.58 -3.87
CA GLY A 215 5.89 11.01 -4.07
C GLY A 215 4.61 11.78 -4.40
N LEU A 216 4.73 12.84 -5.21
CA LEU A 216 3.57 13.56 -5.71
C LEU A 216 2.85 12.73 -6.79
N ILE A 217 1.66 12.24 -6.47
CA ILE A 217 0.78 11.46 -7.36
C ILE A 217 -0.51 12.23 -7.62
N GLU A 218 -0.97 12.29 -8.87
CA GLU A 218 -2.28 12.86 -9.19
C GLU A 218 -3.40 11.90 -8.75
N THR A 219 -4.11 12.28 -7.69
CA THR A 219 -5.19 11.49 -7.06
C THR A 219 -6.29 12.42 -6.55
N GLY A 220 -7.37 11.86 -5.98
CA GLY A 220 -8.39 12.65 -5.28
C GLY A 220 -7.81 13.54 -4.16
N MET A 221 -6.82 13.04 -3.40
CA MET A 221 -6.20 13.77 -2.29
C MET A 221 -5.41 15.01 -2.76
N THR A 222 -4.75 14.92 -3.91
CA THR A 222 -3.92 16.02 -4.43
C THR A 222 -4.67 16.93 -5.40
N LYS A 223 -5.94 16.63 -5.69
CA LYS A 223 -6.75 17.36 -6.69
C LYS A 223 -6.70 18.88 -6.49
N GLY A 224 -6.81 19.37 -5.25
CA GLY A 224 -6.76 20.80 -4.94
C GLY A 224 -5.45 21.47 -5.39
N THR A 225 -4.31 20.82 -5.16
CA THR A 225 -2.99 21.30 -5.62
C THR A 225 -2.93 21.40 -7.14
N PHE A 226 -3.43 20.38 -7.83
CA PHE A 226 -3.43 20.33 -9.30
C PHE A 226 -4.39 21.36 -9.91
N ASP A 227 -5.60 21.51 -9.35
CA ASP A 227 -6.58 22.51 -9.77
C ASP A 227 -6.04 23.93 -9.59
N TYR A 228 -5.44 24.22 -8.42
CA TYR A 228 -4.82 25.51 -8.15
C TYR A 228 -3.72 25.83 -9.18
N ALA A 229 -2.83 24.88 -9.45
CA ALA A 229 -1.76 25.05 -10.41
C ALA A 229 -2.29 25.30 -11.83
N ARG A 230 -3.36 24.59 -12.24
CA ARG A 230 -4.07 24.82 -13.51
C ARG A 230 -4.67 26.22 -13.58
N GLN A 231 -5.38 26.66 -12.55
CA GLN A 231 -5.99 27.99 -12.49
C GLN A 231 -4.94 29.12 -12.57
N LYS A 232 -3.74 28.91 -12.01
CA LYS A 232 -2.63 29.86 -12.07
C LYS A 232 -1.77 29.75 -13.34
N GLY A 233 -2.12 28.91 -14.31
CA GLY A 233 -1.33 28.68 -15.52
C GLY A 233 0.04 28.02 -15.26
N SER A 234 0.20 27.39 -14.10
CA SER A 234 1.46 26.81 -13.61
C SER A 234 1.46 25.28 -13.60
N ALA A 235 0.47 24.64 -14.22
CA ALA A 235 0.37 23.18 -14.29
C ALA A 235 1.63 22.50 -14.87
N HIS A 236 2.30 23.16 -15.83
CA HIS A 236 3.57 22.71 -16.42
C HIS A 236 4.73 22.62 -15.41
N LYS A 237 4.59 23.22 -14.21
CA LYS A 237 5.59 23.19 -13.14
C LYS A 237 5.39 22.04 -12.15
N ILE A 238 4.26 21.33 -12.21
CA ILE A 238 3.97 20.24 -11.26
C ILE A 238 4.98 19.11 -11.48
N GLY A 239 5.67 18.71 -10.41
CA GLY A 239 6.70 17.67 -10.47
C GLY A 239 8.02 18.12 -11.09
N GLN A 240 8.23 19.41 -11.36
CA GLN A 240 9.50 19.94 -11.92
C GLN A 240 10.73 19.63 -11.04
N LEU A 241 10.51 19.45 -9.73
CA LEU A 241 11.54 19.14 -8.74
C LEU A 241 11.90 17.65 -8.74
N ASN A 242 11.01 16.77 -9.23
CA ASN A 242 11.33 15.36 -9.36
C ASN A 242 12.42 15.21 -10.42
N PRO A 243 13.44 14.35 -10.23
CA PRO A 243 14.40 14.02 -11.28
C PRO A 243 13.76 13.56 -12.59
N THR A 244 12.61 12.87 -12.54
CA THR A 244 11.81 12.50 -13.73
C THR A 244 11.08 13.67 -14.39
N LYS A 245 11.10 14.88 -13.80
CA LYS A 245 10.45 16.11 -14.28
C LYS A 245 8.94 16.01 -14.50
N ARG A 246 8.29 15.08 -13.79
CA ARG A 246 6.84 14.90 -13.78
C ARG A 246 6.36 14.37 -12.44
N TYR A 247 5.08 14.52 -12.19
CA TYR A 247 4.38 13.80 -11.13
C TYR A 247 4.10 12.34 -11.56
N GLY A 248 3.83 11.48 -10.59
CA GLY A 248 3.47 10.09 -10.83
C GLY A 248 1.95 9.90 -10.98
N VAL A 249 1.56 8.73 -11.48
CA VAL A 249 0.15 8.31 -11.54
C VAL A 249 -0.10 7.11 -10.64
N ALA A 250 -1.35 6.92 -10.21
CA ALA A 250 -1.73 5.88 -9.25
C ALA A 250 -1.30 4.46 -9.67
N SER A 251 -1.31 4.16 -10.98
CA SER A 251 -0.89 2.85 -11.50
C SER A 251 0.60 2.55 -11.29
N GLU A 252 1.47 3.57 -11.26
CA GLU A 252 2.90 3.38 -11.01
C GLU A 252 3.16 2.93 -9.57
N ILE A 253 2.37 3.42 -8.61
CA ILE A 253 2.40 2.93 -7.22
C ILE A 253 1.83 1.51 -7.15
N ALA A 254 0.68 1.29 -7.80
CA ALA A 254 -0.02 0.01 -7.80
C ALA A 254 0.84 -1.15 -8.34
N HIS A 255 1.67 -0.90 -9.37
CA HIS A 255 2.58 -1.92 -9.89
C HIS A 255 3.61 -2.38 -8.85
N VAL A 256 4.16 -1.44 -8.06
CA VAL A 256 5.08 -1.78 -6.98
C VAL A 256 4.36 -2.52 -5.86
N VAL A 257 3.15 -2.08 -5.47
CA VAL A 257 2.34 -2.80 -4.47
C VAL A 257 2.04 -4.23 -4.91
N ALA A 258 1.68 -4.43 -6.18
CA ALA A 258 1.40 -5.76 -6.72
C ALA A 258 2.65 -6.66 -6.76
N PHE A 259 3.84 -6.10 -6.99
CA PHE A 259 5.12 -6.81 -6.84
C PHE A 259 5.37 -7.18 -5.37
N ILE A 260 5.22 -6.25 -4.43
CA ILE A 260 5.42 -6.51 -2.99
C ILE A 260 4.46 -7.59 -2.48
N ALA A 261 3.25 -7.65 -3.04
CA ALA A 261 2.24 -8.65 -2.73
C ALA A 261 2.57 -10.06 -3.25
N SER A 262 3.39 -10.19 -4.30
CA SER A 262 3.71 -11.48 -4.93
C SER A 262 4.87 -12.21 -4.25
N ASP A 263 5.15 -13.43 -4.72
CA ASP A 263 6.26 -14.25 -4.22
C ASP A 263 7.62 -13.80 -4.79
N GLU A 264 7.61 -12.94 -5.82
CA GLU A 264 8.81 -12.28 -6.34
C GLU A 264 9.45 -11.34 -5.30
N ALA A 265 8.66 -10.85 -4.35
CA ALA A 265 9.10 -10.03 -3.24
C ALA A 265 9.27 -10.82 -1.93
N SER A 266 9.38 -12.15 -1.98
CA SER A 266 9.44 -13.03 -0.80
C SER A 266 10.58 -12.72 0.18
N TYR A 267 11.63 -12.01 -0.24
CA TYR A 267 12.72 -11.57 0.64
C TYR A 267 12.70 -10.07 0.99
N LEU A 268 11.67 -9.34 0.54
CA LEU A 268 11.47 -7.93 0.86
C LEU A 268 10.61 -7.79 2.13
N ASN A 269 11.22 -7.34 3.23
CA ASN A 269 10.55 -7.18 4.52
C ASN A 269 11.09 -5.97 5.31
N GLY A 270 10.20 -5.24 5.99
CA GLY A 270 10.54 -4.09 6.84
C GLY A 270 11.03 -2.85 6.09
N GLN A 271 10.82 -2.77 4.77
CA GLN A 271 11.36 -1.68 3.95
C GLN A 271 10.38 -0.51 3.81
N ALA A 272 10.92 0.70 3.71
CA ALA A 272 10.20 1.90 3.29
C ALA A 272 10.60 2.26 1.86
N ILE A 273 9.76 1.92 0.89
CA ILE A 273 10.11 1.97 -0.53
C ILE A 273 9.60 3.28 -1.13
N ALA A 274 10.51 4.20 -1.44
CA ALA A 274 10.19 5.42 -2.16
C ALA A 274 9.81 5.14 -3.62
N VAL A 275 8.66 5.64 -4.05
CA VAL A 275 8.20 5.62 -5.44
C VAL A 275 7.78 7.04 -5.82
N ASP A 276 8.77 7.86 -6.15
CA ASP A 276 8.64 9.32 -6.16
C ASP A 276 9.36 10.01 -7.32
N GLY A 277 9.78 9.24 -8.33
CA GLY A 277 10.54 9.77 -9.46
C GLY A 277 11.92 10.31 -9.08
N GLY A 278 12.48 9.88 -7.94
CA GLY A 278 13.79 10.27 -7.43
C GLY A 278 13.79 11.49 -6.51
N LEU A 279 12.61 12.02 -6.15
CA LEU A 279 12.51 13.25 -5.36
C LEU A 279 13.27 13.17 -4.03
N SER A 280 13.16 12.04 -3.31
CA SER A 280 13.83 11.81 -2.03
C SER A 280 15.28 11.33 -2.14
N ALA A 281 15.77 11.05 -3.36
CA ALA A 281 17.11 10.52 -3.60
C ALA A 281 18.22 11.59 -3.57
N SER A 282 17.86 12.87 -3.50
CA SER A 282 18.83 13.98 -3.51
C SER A 282 18.47 15.08 -2.52
N HIS A 283 19.47 15.87 -2.13
CA HIS A 283 19.25 17.13 -1.43
C HIS A 283 18.87 18.23 -2.43
N PRO A 284 18.25 19.34 -1.99
CA PRO A 284 17.98 20.47 -2.88
C PRO A 284 19.29 20.99 -3.48
N ILE A 285 19.44 20.87 -4.80
CA ILE A 285 20.54 21.46 -5.56
C ILE A 285 20.00 22.41 -6.62
N VAL A 286 20.74 23.48 -6.89
CA VAL A 286 20.45 24.37 -8.03
C VAL A 286 20.98 23.69 -9.29
N PRO A 287 20.12 23.34 -10.27
CA PRO A 287 20.58 22.72 -11.50
C PRO A 287 21.66 23.57 -12.19
N GLY A 288 22.76 22.95 -12.61
CA GLY A 288 23.83 23.60 -13.38
C GLY A 288 24.83 24.46 -12.59
N ARG A 289 24.83 24.42 -11.25
CA ARG A 289 25.87 25.07 -10.42
C ARG A 289 26.91 24.11 -9.84
N PHE A 290 26.57 22.84 -9.70
CA PHE A 290 27.46 21.74 -9.37
C PHE A 290 26.90 20.54 -10.14
N HIS A 291 27.75 19.86 -10.91
CA HIS A 291 27.43 18.96 -12.04
C HIS A 291 27.13 19.69 -13.35
#